data_AF-A0A7J6F8R8-F1
#
_entry.id   AF-A0A7J6F8R8-F1
#
_cell.length_a   1.000
_cell.length_b   1.000
_cell.length_c   1.000
_cell.angle_alpha   90.00
_cell.angle_beta   90.00
_cell.angle_gamma   90.00
#
_symmetry.space_group_name_H-M   'P 1'
#
loop_
_entity.id
_entity.type
_entity.pdbx_description
1 polymer ?
#
loop_
_entity_poly.entity_id
_entity_poly.type
_entity_poly.pdbx_seq_one_letter_code
_entity_poly.pdbx_strand_id
1 'polypeptide(L)'
;MEQHDEYPKYKGVRLRKWGKWVSEIRLPNSRERIWLGSYDMAEKAARAFDAAQFCLRGPHARFNFPESPPDIPGGQSLSPHEIQE
;
A
#
# COMPACT_ATOMS: atom_id res chain seq x y z
N MET A 1 -15.77 2.21 -13.26
CA MET A 1 -15.31 3.34 -12.41
C MET A 1 -13.81 3.45 -12.59
N GLU A 2 -13.44 3.97 -13.76
CA GLU A 2 -12.09 4.40 -14.09
C GLU A 2 -11.51 5.31 -13.01
N GLN A 3 -10.20 5.19 -12.81
CA GLN A 3 -9.40 6.34 -12.39
C GLN A 3 -8.15 6.44 -13.24
N HIS A 4 -8.24 7.34 -14.21
CA HIS A 4 -7.11 8.08 -14.76
C HIS A 4 -6.38 8.79 -13.61
N ASP A 5 -5.07 8.56 -13.49
CA ASP A 5 -4.19 9.53 -12.83
C ASP A 5 -2.75 9.37 -13.34
N GLU A 6 -2.49 9.94 -14.51
CA GLU A 6 -1.21 9.93 -15.21
C GLU A 6 -0.15 10.80 -14.48
N TYR A 7 0.33 10.34 -13.34
CA TYR A 7 1.54 10.78 -12.62
C TYR A 7 2.21 9.52 -12.06
N PRO A 8 3.55 9.41 -11.94
CA PRO A 8 4.26 8.13 -11.75
C PRO A 8 3.59 7.28 -10.66
N LYS A 9 2.79 6.31 -11.15
CA LYS A 9 1.64 5.71 -10.45
C LYS A 9 2.14 4.64 -9.49
N TYR A 10 2.47 5.02 -8.27
CA TYR A 10 2.68 4.02 -7.22
C TYR A 10 1.43 3.14 -7.09
N LYS A 11 1.60 1.82 -7.12
CA LYS A 11 0.51 0.85 -7.03
C LYS A 11 -0.18 0.98 -5.68
N GLY A 12 -1.51 0.96 -5.72
CA GLY A 12 -2.36 1.09 -4.55
C GLY A 12 -2.35 2.47 -3.90
N VAL A 13 -1.71 3.46 -4.52
CA VAL A 13 -1.72 4.84 -4.05
C VAL A 13 -2.67 5.68 -4.90
N ARG A 14 -3.47 6.51 -4.23
CA ARG A 14 -4.42 7.41 -4.89
C ARG A 14 -4.35 8.79 -4.26
N LEU A 15 -4.37 9.83 -5.08
CA LEU A 15 -4.48 11.22 -4.60
C LEU A 15 -5.96 11.62 -4.52
N ARG A 16 -6.37 12.19 -3.38
CA ARG A 16 -7.68 12.83 -3.26
C ARG A 16 -7.61 14.30 -3.66
N LYS A 17 -8.76 14.86 -4.07
CA LYS A 17 -8.92 16.29 -4.43
C LYS A 17 -8.50 17.27 -3.31
N TRP A 18 -8.46 16.80 -2.06
CA TRP A 18 -7.99 17.58 -0.91
C TRP A 18 -6.45 17.57 -0.73
N GLY A 19 -5.71 16.97 -1.66
CA GLY A 19 -4.24 16.90 -1.59
C GLY A 19 -3.70 15.83 -0.65
N LYS A 20 -4.53 14.89 -0.18
CA LYS A 20 -4.12 13.76 0.67
C LYS A 20 -3.88 12.52 -0.17
N TRP A 21 -2.74 11.87 0.03
CA TRP A 21 -2.41 10.59 -0.58
C TRP A 21 -3.01 9.47 0.26
N VAL A 22 -3.54 8.45 -0.39
CA VAL A 22 -4.18 7.34 0.32
C VAL A 22 -3.66 6.04 -0.22
N SER A 23 -3.47 5.06 0.67
CA SER A 23 -2.95 3.74 0.33
C SER A 23 -4.01 2.68 0.57
N GLU A 24 -4.29 1.86 -0.44
CA GLU A 24 -5.25 0.76 -0.37
C GLU A 24 -4.70 -0.48 -1.09
N ILE A 25 -4.94 -1.66 -0.53
CA ILE A 25 -4.54 -2.94 -1.15
C ILE A 25 -5.72 -3.87 -1.35
N ARG A 26 -5.64 -4.65 -2.45
CA ARG A 26 -6.62 -5.68 -2.77
C ARG A 26 -6.08 -7.06 -2.40
N LEU A 27 -6.85 -7.80 -1.63
CA LEU A 27 -6.53 -9.16 -1.21
C LEU A 27 -6.54 -10.12 -2.42
N PRO A 28 -5.49 -10.95 -2.63
CA PRO A 28 -5.57 -12.04 -3.59
C PRO A 28 -6.63 -13.04 -3.10
N ASN A 29 -7.50 -13.51 -4.01
CA ASN A 29 -8.65 -14.37 -3.72
C ASN A 29 -9.90 -13.69 -3.14
N SER A 30 -9.84 -12.39 -2.83
CA SER A 30 -11.00 -11.63 -2.36
C SER A 30 -11.26 -10.38 -3.22
N ARG A 31 -12.52 -9.94 -3.25
CA ARG A 31 -12.90 -8.66 -3.86
C ARG A 31 -12.75 -7.48 -2.89
N GLU A 32 -12.34 -7.79 -1.68
CA GLU A 32 -12.15 -6.86 -0.58
C GLU A 32 -10.92 -5.97 -0.78
N ARG A 33 -11.06 -4.72 -0.33
CA ARG A 33 -10.03 -3.70 -0.34
C ARG A 33 -9.78 -3.28 1.09
N ILE A 34 -8.52 -3.32 1.51
CA ILE A 34 -8.10 -2.87 2.82
C ILE A 34 -7.51 -1.49 2.65
N TRP A 35 -8.01 -0.56 3.47
CA TRP A 35 -7.44 0.77 3.60
C TRP A 35 -6.21 0.69 4.50
N LEU A 36 -5.05 1.09 3.99
CA LEU A 36 -3.76 1.05 4.69
C LEU A 36 -3.40 2.39 5.34
N GLY A 37 -4.24 3.41 5.17
CA GLY A 37 -4.04 4.74 5.74
C GLY A 37 -4.00 5.87 4.71
N SER A 38 -4.02 7.09 5.23
CA SER A 38 -3.83 8.33 4.49
C SER A 38 -2.52 8.99 4.88
N TYR A 39 -1.78 9.46 3.89
CA TYR A 39 -0.44 10.00 4.01
C TYR A 39 -0.34 11.37 3.34
N ASP A 40 0.61 12.18 3.79
CA ASP A 40 0.90 13.48 3.19
C ASP A 40 1.79 13.39 1.95
N MET A 41 2.42 12.24 1.72
CA MET A 41 3.38 12.00 0.65
C MET A 41 3.03 10.73 -0.13
N ALA A 42 3.16 10.79 -1.46
CA ALA A 42 2.95 9.64 -2.35
C ALA A 42 3.87 8.46 -2.00
N GLU A 43 5.14 8.75 -1.71
CA GLU A 43 6.14 7.74 -1.35
C GLU A 43 5.80 7.02 -0.04
N LYS A 44 5.28 7.73 0.97
CA LYS A 44 4.84 7.12 2.24
C LYS A 44 3.67 6.16 2.01
N ALA A 45 2.68 6.61 1.23
CA ALA A 45 1.55 5.76 0.86
C ALA A 45 2.00 4.51 0.09
N ALA A 46 2.97 4.67 -0.82
CA ALA A 46 3.51 3.59 -1.63
C ALA A 46 4.32 2.58 -0.81
N ARG A 47 5.09 3.04 0.19
CA ARG A 47 5.77 2.16 1.15
C ARG A 47 4.78 1.36 2.00
N ALA A 48 3.71 1.97 2.47
CA ALA A 48 2.65 1.26 3.19
C ALA A 48 2.00 0.18 2.32
N PHE A 49 1.79 0.46 1.04
CA PHE A 49 1.31 -0.54 0.08
C PHE A 49 2.29 -1.70 -0.06
N ASP A 50 3.59 -1.42 -0.19
CA ASP A 50 4.61 -2.46 -0.33
C ASP A 50 4.72 -3.33 0.92
N ALA A 51 4.64 -2.74 2.12
CA ALA A 51 4.59 -3.48 3.37
C ALA A 51 3.37 -4.42 3.43
N ALA A 52 2.18 -3.92 3.10
CA ALA A 52 0.99 -4.76 3.05
C ALA A 52 1.10 -5.84 1.95
N GLN A 53 1.67 -5.50 0.79
CA GLN A 53 1.86 -6.44 -0.31
C GLN A 53 2.84 -7.55 0.08
N PHE A 54 3.87 -7.22 0.87
CA PHE A 54 4.82 -8.15 1.45
C PHE A 54 4.13 -9.08 2.45
N CYS A 55 3.29 -8.54 3.34
CA CYS A 55 2.51 -9.36 4.27
C CYS A 55 1.55 -10.32 3.55
N LEU A 56 0.98 -9.91 2.42
CA LEU A 56 -0.01 -10.71 1.68
C LEU A 56 0.56 -11.73 0.71
N ARG A 57 1.67 -11.41 0.04
CA ARG A 57 2.25 -12.23 -1.04
C ARG A 57 3.69 -12.68 -0.76
N GLY A 58 4.28 -12.23 0.34
CA GLY A 58 5.65 -12.51 0.72
C GLY A 58 6.69 -11.66 -0.01
N PRO A 59 8.00 -11.97 0.18
CA PRO A 59 9.13 -11.20 -0.34
C PRO A 59 9.26 -11.21 -1.87
N HIS A 60 8.55 -12.09 -2.57
CA HIS A 60 8.60 -12.18 -4.05
C HIS A 60 7.52 -11.34 -4.74
N ALA A 61 6.78 -10.52 -3.99
CA ALA A 61 5.74 -9.69 -4.56
C ALA A 61 6.30 -8.52 -5.38
N ARG A 62 5.50 -8.00 -6.32
CA ARG A 62 5.86 -6.80 -7.09
C ARG A 62 5.63 -5.53 -6.27
N PHE A 63 6.69 -5.06 -5.62
CA PHE A 63 6.74 -3.80 -4.89
C PHE A 63 6.89 -2.59 -5.82
N ASN A 64 6.60 -1.40 -5.30
CA ASN A 64 6.92 -0.12 -5.91
C ASN A 64 8.38 0.26 -5.67
N PHE A 65 8.93 -0.09 -4.50
CA PHE A 65 10.31 0.20 -4.10
C PHE A 65 11.11 -1.10 -3.91
N PRO A 66 11.71 -1.65 -4.98
CA PRO A 66 12.60 -2.80 -4.85
C PRO A 66 13.91 -2.46 -4.12
N GLU A 67 14.36 -1.21 -4.16
CA GLU A 67 15.62 -0.73 -3.54
C GLU A 67 15.45 -0.24 -2.09
N SER A 68 14.22 -0.16 -1.58
CA SER A 68 13.93 0.22 -0.20
C SER A 68 12.90 -0.74 0.38
N PRO A 69 13.31 -1.98 0.68
CA PRO A 69 12.43 -2.92 1.36
C PRO A 69 11.95 -2.28 2.67
N PRO A 70 10.66 -2.39 3.01
CA PRO A 70 10.17 -1.88 4.27
C PRO A 70 10.95 -2.59 5.39
N ASP A 71 11.74 -1.81 6.13
CA ASP A 71 12.44 -2.28 7.32
C ASP A 71 11.34 -2.51 8.37
N ILE A 72 10.74 -3.69 8.35
CA ILE A 72 9.76 -4.15 9.34
C ILE A 72 10.58 -4.97 10.34
N PRO A 73 11.16 -4.37 11.39
CA PRO A 73 11.86 -5.11 12.42
C PRO A 73 10.83 -6.00 13.13
N GLY A 74 10.77 -7.27 12.74
CA GLY A 74 9.93 -8.26 13.42
C GLY A 74 9.03 -9.14 12.56
N GLY A 75 9.04 -9.05 11.22
CA GLY A 75 8.63 -10.14 10.31
C GLY A 75 7.42 -11.03 10.64
N GLN A 76 6.45 -10.58 11.43
CA GLN A 76 5.38 -11.44 11.94
C GLN A 76 4.05 -10.70 11.84
N SER A 77 3.29 -11.10 10.82
CA SER A 77 1.82 -11.12 10.82
C SER A 77 1.13 -9.93 11.50
N LEU A 78 1.25 -8.73 10.91
CA LEU A 78 0.38 -7.62 11.26
C LEU A 78 -1.06 -8.04 10.95
N SER A 79 -1.89 -8.13 11.98
CA SER A 79 -3.28 -8.54 11.83
C SER A 79 -4.06 -7.46 11.10
N PRO A 80 -5.16 -7.77 10.38
CA PRO A 80 -5.95 -6.77 9.64
C PRO A 80 -6.37 -5.55 10.48
N HIS A 81 -6.44 -5.74 11.80
CA HIS A 81 -6.74 -4.70 12.78
C HIS A 81 -5.60 -3.70 12.99
N GLU A 82 -4.33 -4.13 12.98
CA GLU A 82 -3.17 -3.25 13.16
C GLU A 82 -2.88 -2.40 11.91
N ILE A 83 -3.43 -2.82 10.77
CA ILE A 83 -3.37 -2.06 9.52
C ILE A 83 -4.33 -0.84 9.55
N GLN A 84 -5.26 -0.78 10.52
CA GLN A 84 -6.28 0.26 10.61
C GLN A 84 -6.00 1.40 11.60
N GLU A 85 -5.06 1.27 12.55
CA GLU A 85 -4.75 2.33 13.53
C GLU A 85 -3.68 3.33 13.07
#